data_AF-A0A2V7H4D8-F1
#
_entry.id   AF-A0A2V7H4D8-F1
#
_cell.length_a   1.000
_cell.length_b   1.000
_cell.length_c   1.000
_cell.angle_alpha   90.00
_cell.angle_beta   90.00
_cell.angle_gamma   90.00
#
_symmetry.space_group_name_H-M   'P 1'
#
loop_
_entity.id
_entity.type
_entity.pdbx_description
1 polymer ?
#
loop_
_entity_poly.entity_id
_entity_poly.type
_entity_poly.pdbx_seq_one_letter_code
_entity_poly.pdbx_strand_id
1 'polypeptide(L)'
;NPRLNANGLIYGATEESTDLFPVLDPVNHRATHVKMPVRDPATPSSKQNPMLPSPFWGDERIWDSQTSMHNPMLDETARVWFTSRVGAPANPDFCKQGSEHPSAKLTPIESSNRHLSMYDPKTGKITLIRTCFPTHHLVFAEDANNTLWTSAGGPQSGVIGWLNRKMFDETGDEVKSQGWTALVLDTNGNGRRDEGDTPIKAAFYGVAVNPNDGTVWGTVLGFPGYVIRLNPGTNPPATALTEVFEPPLPGYGPRGMDIDRGGVVWTPLSSGHMASFDRRKCKGPLNGPNATGTHCPEGWTLYPFPGPQLANVAETGSAEASYYTWVDQFDTFGLGRDVPIATGNANESLLALVNGTFVNLRVPYPLGFYTKWMDGRIDDPSAGWKGKGLWATVSTRAPFHMEGGKGTTSKVVKFQLRPDPLAR
;
A
#
# COMPACT_ATOMS: atom_id res chain seq x y z
N ASN A 1 11.42 4.15 11.09
CA ASN A 1 11.78 4.11 12.53
C ASN A 1 10.52 3.82 13.36
N PRO A 2 10.40 2.62 13.97
CA PRO A 2 9.18 2.20 14.70
C PRO A 2 8.96 2.92 16.05
N ARG A 3 9.92 3.74 16.51
CA ARG A 3 9.83 4.51 17.77
C ARG A 3 9.29 5.92 17.58
N LEU A 4 9.09 6.34 16.32
CA LEU A 4 8.74 7.71 15.95
C LEU A 4 7.49 8.23 16.68
N ASN A 5 6.46 7.37 16.79
CA ASN A 5 5.14 7.73 17.32
C ASN A 5 4.83 7.01 18.63
N ALA A 6 5.84 6.81 19.48
CA ALA A 6 5.70 6.11 20.76
C ALA A 6 4.54 6.69 21.59
N ASN A 7 3.61 5.84 21.98
CA ASN A 7 2.36 6.16 22.69
C ASN A 7 1.47 7.21 21.99
N GLY A 8 1.79 7.56 20.75
CA GLY A 8 1.12 8.62 20.02
C GLY A 8 -0.21 8.18 19.41
N LEU A 9 -0.84 9.15 18.75
CA LEU A 9 -2.14 9.01 18.12
C LEU A 9 -2.09 8.04 16.92
N ILE A 10 -3.20 7.35 16.69
CA ILE A 10 -3.40 6.43 15.57
C ILE A 10 -4.42 7.05 14.61
N TYR A 11 -4.12 7.04 13.33
CA TYR A 11 -4.92 7.71 12.29
C TYR A 11 -5.51 6.65 11.35
N GLY A 12 -6.80 6.75 11.04
CA GLY A 12 -7.46 5.90 10.05
C GLY A 12 -7.82 6.65 8.77
N ALA A 13 -8.32 5.94 7.78
CA ALA A 13 -8.89 6.52 6.57
C ALA A 13 -10.24 5.84 6.27
N THR A 14 -11.26 6.66 6.02
CA THR A 14 -12.65 6.24 5.79
C THR A 14 -13.00 6.01 4.32
N GLU A 15 -12.04 6.26 3.43
CA GLU A 15 -12.19 6.09 2.00
C GLU A 15 -13.47 6.75 1.47
N GLU A 16 -14.37 5.98 0.86
CA GLU A 16 -15.60 6.48 0.25
C GLU A 16 -16.67 6.87 1.28
N SER A 17 -16.54 6.51 2.56
CA SER A 17 -17.64 6.66 3.52
C SER A 17 -17.93 8.10 3.94
N THR A 18 -16.90 8.86 4.30
CA THR A 18 -17.00 10.24 4.81
C THR A 18 -15.66 10.93 4.67
N ASP A 19 -15.66 12.27 4.68
CA ASP A 19 -14.43 13.10 4.71
C ASP A 19 -13.79 13.22 6.11
N LEU A 20 -14.35 12.55 7.11
CA LEU A 20 -13.82 12.53 8.48
C LEU A 20 -12.85 11.35 8.67
N PHE A 21 -11.55 11.63 8.87
CA PHE A 21 -10.64 10.59 9.33
C PHE A 21 -10.69 10.42 10.85
N PRO A 22 -10.77 9.19 11.38
CA PRO A 22 -10.75 8.94 12.81
C PRO A 22 -9.33 9.07 13.36
N VAL A 23 -9.24 9.55 14.60
CA VAL A 23 -8.02 9.65 15.38
C VAL A 23 -8.26 8.98 16.73
N LEU A 24 -7.44 7.98 17.07
CA LEU A 24 -7.48 7.30 18.36
C LEU A 24 -6.27 7.71 19.20
N ASP A 25 -6.53 8.20 20.40
CA ASP A 25 -5.56 8.30 21.48
C ASP A 25 -5.60 7.01 22.31
N PRO A 26 -4.61 6.10 22.13
CA PRO A 26 -4.61 4.82 22.81
C PRO A 26 -4.27 4.92 24.30
N VAL A 27 -3.67 6.04 24.75
CA VAL A 27 -3.26 6.25 26.15
C VAL A 27 -4.42 6.79 26.97
N ASN A 28 -5.13 7.78 26.44
CA ASN A 28 -6.26 8.41 27.13
C ASN A 28 -7.62 7.80 26.74
N HIS A 29 -7.62 6.75 25.91
CA HIS A 29 -8.82 6.07 25.43
C HIS A 29 -9.86 7.00 24.79
N ARG A 30 -9.38 7.97 23.99
CA ARG A 30 -10.22 8.99 23.35
C ARG A 30 -10.24 8.81 21.84
N ALA A 31 -11.43 8.80 21.26
CA ALA A 31 -11.63 8.86 19.82
C ALA A 31 -12.10 10.26 19.40
N THR A 32 -11.49 10.82 18.36
CA THR A 32 -11.90 12.06 17.70
C THR A 32 -11.87 11.87 16.18
N HIS A 33 -12.21 12.91 15.44
CA HIS A 33 -12.10 12.91 13.99
C HIS A 33 -11.64 14.28 13.48
N VAL A 34 -11.05 14.29 12.30
CA VAL A 34 -10.66 15.53 11.59
C VAL A 34 -11.23 15.47 10.18
N LYS A 35 -11.77 16.61 9.71
CA LYS A 35 -12.33 16.71 8.37
C LYS A 35 -11.22 17.01 7.36
N MET A 36 -11.03 16.14 6.38
CA MET A 36 -10.19 16.39 5.22
C MET A 36 -10.92 17.34 4.25
N PRO A 37 -10.28 18.43 3.80
CA PRO A 37 -10.86 19.33 2.80
C PRO A 37 -10.53 18.88 1.38
N VAL A 38 -11.24 19.46 0.41
CA VAL A 38 -10.88 19.53 -1.01
C VAL A 38 -10.62 20.99 -1.38
N ARG A 39 -9.85 21.27 -2.45
CA ARG A 39 -9.65 22.65 -2.95
C ARG A 39 -10.92 23.22 -3.55
N ASP A 40 -11.68 22.39 -4.25
CA ASP A 40 -12.94 22.75 -4.89
C ASP A 40 -14.13 22.08 -4.16
N PRO A 41 -14.97 22.84 -3.44
CA PRO A 41 -16.18 22.30 -2.79
C PRO A 41 -17.15 21.60 -3.74
N ALA A 42 -17.10 21.86 -5.05
CA ALA A 42 -17.93 21.20 -6.06
C ALA A 42 -17.42 19.80 -6.46
N THR A 43 -16.30 19.34 -5.88
CA THR A 43 -15.77 17.98 -6.12
C THR A 43 -16.87 16.94 -5.86
N PRO A 44 -17.17 16.04 -6.82
CA PRO A 44 -18.18 15.01 -6.65
C PRO A 44 -17.91 14.11 -5.44
N SER A 45 -18.94 13.86 -4.64
CA SER A 45 -18.87 12.89 -3.55
C SER A 45 -19.32 11.49 -3.99
N SER A 46 -18.93 10.49 -3.20
CA SER A 46 -19.36 9.10 -3.40
C SER A 46 -20.88 8.90 -3.35
N LYS A 47 -21.66 9.86 -2.83
CA LYS A 47 -23.13 9.85 -2.96
C LYS A 47 -23.60 9.83 -4.41
N GLN A 48 -22.79 10.31 -5.35
CA GLN A 48 -23.16 10.35 -6.77
C GLN A 48 -22.82 9.06 -7.51
N ASN A 49 -22.11 8.12 -6.88
CA ASN A 49 -21.74 6.84 -7.50
C ASN A 49 -22.99 6.00 -7.80
N PRO A 50 -22.97 5.12 -8.81
CA PRO A 50 -24.02 4.12 -9.00
C PRO A 50 -24.22 3.28 -7.73
N MET A 51 -25.48 3.10 -7.30
CA MET A 51 -25.83 2.30 -6.13
C MET A 51 -27.09 1.49 -6.38
N LEU A 52 -27.15 0.31 -5.75
CA LEU A 52 -28.35 -0.52 -5.61
C LEU A 52 -28.91 -0.41 -4.18
N PRO A 53 -30.20 -0.73 -3.97
CA PRO A 53 -30.79 -0.70 -2.64
C PRO A 53 -30.02 -1.61 -1.66
N SER A 54 -29.75 -1.09 -0.46
CA SER A 54 -29.12 -1.82 0.64
C SER A 54 -30.16 -2.64 1.42
N PRO A 55 -29.83 -3.87 1.87
CA PRO A 55 -30.66 -4.61 2.82
C PRO A 55 -30.92 -3.90 4.16
N PHE A 56 -30.07 -2.93 4.55
CA PHE A 56 -30.13 -2.24 5.85
C PHE A 56 -30.74 -0.83 5.78
N TRP A 57 -30.69 -0.20 4.61
CA TRP A 57 -31.05 1.20 4.40
C TRP A 57 -31.92 1.46 3.16
N GLY A 58 -32.28 0.43 2.38
CA GLY A 58 -32.99 0.61 1.12
C GLY A 58 -32.21 1.54 0.18
N ASP A 59 -32.89 2.55 -0.37
CA ASP A 59 -32.32 3.50 -1.32
C ASP A 59 -31.46 4.62 -0.69
N GLU A 60 -31.34 4.66 0.64
CA GLU A 60 -30.57 5.70 1.33
C GLU A 60 -29.06 5.57 1.05
N ARG A 61 -28.47 6.67 0.58
CA ARG A 61 -27.04 6.78 0.23
C ARG A 61 -26.23 7.24 1.44
N ILE A 62 -25.64 6.28 2.15
CA ILE A 62 -24.93 6.50 3.43
C ILE A 62 -23.46 6.91 3.30
N TRP A 63 -22.86 6.77 2.11
CA TRP A 63 -21.47 7.15 1.85
C TRP A 63 -21.41 8.50 1.15
N ASP A 64 -20.62 9.43 1.70
CA ASP A 64 -20.55 10.83 1.24
C ASP A 64 -19.16 11.46 1.38
N SER A 65 -18.15 10.75 0.92
CA SER A 65 -16.79 11.27 0.86
C SER A 65 -16.55 12.01 -0.45
N GLN A 66 -16.12 13.27 -0.39
CA GLN A 66 -15.54 13.99 -1.52
C GLN A 66 -14.05 13.66 -1.68
N THR A 67 -13.38 13.37 -0.57
CA THR A 67 -11.92 13.25 -0.48
C THR A 67 -11.42 11.85 -0.80
N SER A 68 -12.23 10.80 -0.58
CA SER A 68 -11.85 9.42 -0.88
C SER A 68 -10.45 9.07 -0.32
N MET A 69 -10.20 9.43 0.94
CA MET A 69 -8.89 9.31 1.58
C MET A 69 -8.44 7.85 1.75
N HIS A 70 -7.15 7.59 1.59
CA HIS A 70 -6.62 6.23 1.64
C HIS A 70 -5.16 6.21 2.13
N ASN A 71 -4.78 5.06 2.72
CA ASN A 71 -3.43 4.72 3.20
C ASN A 71 -2.70 5.84 3.97
N PRO A 72 -3.10 6.13 5.23
CA PRO A 72 -2.34 7.03 6.08
C PRO A 72 -0.97 6.45 6.43
N MET A 73 0.08 7.25 6.31
CA MET A 73 1.44 6.90 6.76
C MET A 73 2.12 8.08 7.42
N LEU A 74 2.97 7.82 8.43
CA LEU A 74 3.77 8.87 9.06
C LEU A 74 5.06 9.11 8.28
N ASP A 75 5.43 10.38 8.12
CA ASP A 75 6.80 10.75 7.73
C ASP A 75 7.74 10.79 8.94
N GLU A 76 9.04 11.03 8.72
CA GLU A 76 10.08 11.05 9.75
C GLU A 76 9.88 12.14 10.83
N THR A 77 8.98 13.09 10.59
CA THR A 77 8.66 14.20 11.51
C THR A 77 7.33 14.01 12.25
N ALA A 78 6.70 12.84 12.06
CA ALA A 78 5.39 12.45 12.57
C ALA A 78 4.21 13.24 12.00
N ARG A 79 4.33 13.76 10.77
CA ARG A 79 3.17 14.25 9.98
C ARG A 79 2.51 13.08 9.27
N VAL A 80 1.19 13.13 9.12
CA VAL A 80 0.39 12.06 8.54
C VAL A 80 0.11 12.37 7.07
N TRP A 81 0.53 11.49 6.18
CA TRP A 81 0.34 11.60 4.74
C TRP A 81 -0.76 10.65 4.30
N PHE A 82 -1.62 11.13 3.41
CA PHE A 82 -2.73 10.39 2.81
C PHE A 82 -2.63 10.47 1.29
N THR A 83 -3.17 9.48 0.61
CA THR A 83 -3.70 9.71 -0.74
C THR A 83 -5.15 10.18 -0.64
N SER A 84 -5.53 11.21 -1.38
CA SER A 84 -6.90 11.76 -1.35
C SER A 84 -7.17 12.63 -2.57
N ARG A 85 -8.44 12.73 -2.96
CA ARG A 85 -8.90 13.72 -3.93
C ARG A 85 -8.66 15.12 -3.37
N VAL A 86 -8.11 15.97 -4.21
CA VAL A 86 -7.86 17.38 -3.94
C VAL A 86 -8.81 18.26 -4.75
N GLY A 87 -9.37 17.75 -5.85
CA GLY A 87 -10.31 18.46 -6.72
C GLY A 87 -10.79 17.54 -7.85
N ALA A 88 -11.37 18.13 -8.91
CA ALA A 88 -11.82 17.40 -10.09
C ALA A 88 -10.66 16.65 -10.81
N PRO A 89 -10.95 15.58 -11.59
CA PRO A 89 -9.90 14.73 -12.15
C PRO A 89 -9.05 15.35 -13.26
N ALA A 90 -9.53 16.39 -13.96
CA ALA A 90 -8.81 16.97 -15.09
C ALA A 90 -7.47 17.57 -14.65
N ASN A 91 -6.37 17.16 -15.28
CA ASN A 91 -5.06 17.69 -14.91
C ASN A 91 -4.86 19.13 -15.42
N PRO A 92 -4.03 19.93 -14.74
CA PRO A 92 -3.56 21.22 -15.24
C PRO A 92 -2.64 21.03 -16.45
N ASP A 93 -2.46 22.09 -17.24
CA ASP A 93 -1.76 22.01 -18.53
C ASP A 93 -0.29 21.62 -18.40
N PHE A 94 0.35 21.90 -17.26
CA PHE A 94 1.75 21.47 -17.03
C PHE A 94 1.90 19.94 -16.93
N CYS A 95 0.82 19.18 -16.77
CA CYS A 95 0.84 17.72 -16.80
C CYS A 95 0.65 17.14 -18.21
N LYS A 96 0.17 17.95 -19.16
CA LYS A 96 -0.31 17.51 -20.47
C LYS A 96 0.74 17.67 -21.56
N GLN A 97 0.41 17.20 -22.75
CA GLN A 97 1.24 17.36 -23.94
C GLN A 97 1.49 18.84 -24.22
N GLY A 98 2.74 19.18 -24.58
CA GLY A 98 3.18 20.56 -24.81
C GLY A 98 3.72 21.28 -23.57
N SER A 99 3.72 20.63 -22.41
CA SER A 99 4.33 21.14 -21.19
C SER A 99 5.86 21.07 -21.21
N GLU A 100 6.49 22.00 -20.49
CA GLU A 100 7.93 22.00 -20.25
C GLU A 100 8.37 21.09 -19.09
N HIS A 101 7.42 20.53 -18.32
CA HIS A 101 7.72 19.64 -17.20
C HIS A 101 8.43 18.36 -17.70
N PRO A 102 9.58 17.95 -17.11
CA PRO A 102 10.38 16.84 -17.63
C PRO A 102 9.60 15.53 -17.83
N SER A 103 8.72 15.17 -16.88
CA SER A 103 7.85 14.00 -17.01
C SER A 103 6.75 14.16 -18.06
N ALA A 104 6.17 15.35 -18.21
CA ALA A 104 5.07 15.58 -19.14
C ALA A 104 5.55 15.57 -20.60
N LYS A 105 6.80 15.99 -20.86
CA LYS A 105 7.44 15.88 -22.18
C LYS A 105 7.49 14.44 -22.69
N LEU A 106 7.67 13.48 -21.78
CA LEU A 106 7.87 12.06 -22.13
C LEU A 106 6.62 11.22 -21.91
N THR A 107 5.75 11.61 -20.98
CA THR A 107 4.58 10.82 -20.58
C THR A 107 3.48 11.77 -20.10
N PRO A 108 2.82 12.52 -20.99
CA PRO A 108 1.75 13.45 -20.60
C PRO A 108 0.56 12.69 -20.01
N ILE A 109 -0.12 13.28 -19.02
CA ILE A 109 -1.27 12.69 -18.34
C ILE A 109 -2.42 13.68 -18.29
N GLU A 110 -3.55 13.31 -18.90
CA GLU A 110 -4.73 14.17 -19.03
C GLU A 110 -5.57 14.27 -17.75
N SER A 111 -5.53 13.25 -16.89
CA SER A 111 -6.33 13.23 -15.65
C SER A 111 -5.70 12.40 -14.54
N SER A 112 -5.99 12.79 -13.30
CA SER A 112 -5.64 12.07 -12.07
C SER A 112 -6.76 12.23 -11.04
N ASN A 113 -7.12 11.15 -10.35
CA ASN A 113 -8.26 11.13 -9.43
C ASN A 113 -7.85 11.45 -7.99
N ARG A 114 -7.05 10.60 -7.35
CA ARG A 114 -6.48 10.83 -6.01
C ARG A 114 -5.06 11.41 -6.14
N HIS A 115 -4.74 12.34 -5.27
CA HIS A 115 -3.45 13.00 -5.12
C HIS A 115 -2.92 12.82 -3.69
N LEU A 116 -2.11 13.76 -3.17
CA LEU A 116 -1.53 13.70 -1.84
C LEU A 116 -2.15 14.74 -0.90
N SER A 117 -2.22 14.40 0.38
CA SER A 117 -2.51 15.36 1.45
C SER A 117 -1.67 15.06 2.68
N MET A 118 -1.26 16.11 3.39
CA MET A 118 -0.44 16.00 4.60
C MET A 118 -1.14 16.74 5.75
N TYR A 119 -1.34 16.04 6.85
CA TYR A 119 -1.83 16.57 8.12
C TYR A 119 -0.67 16.67 9.11
N ASP A 120 -0.47 17.84 9.69
CA ASP A 120 0.48 18.06 10.79
C ASP A 120 -0.27 18.06 12.13
N PRO A 121 -0.15 17.00 12.96
CA PRO A 121 -0.83 16.92 14.24
C PRO A 121 -0.44 18.01 15.25
N LYS A 122 0.76 18.60 15.10
CA LYS A 122 1.24 19.65 16.03
C LYS A 122 0.50 20.96 15.82
N THR A 123 0.13 21.27 14.59
CA THR A 123 -0.52 22.53 14.21
C THR A 123 -1.99 22.36 13.84
N GLY A 124 -2.43 21.13 13.58
CA GLY A 124 -3.76 20.84 13.04
C GLY A 124 -3.92 21.21 11.56
N LYS A 125 -2.84 21.63 10.87
CA LYS A 125 -2.89 22.09 9.49
C LYS A 125 -2.97 20.90 8.52
N ILE A 126 -3.82 21.04 7.51
CA ILE A 126 -3.86 20.14 6.35
C ILE A 126 -3.32 20.88 5.13
N THR A 127 -2.37 20.26 4.43
CA THR A 127 -1.79 20.73 3.17
C THR A 127 -2.22 19.77 2.05
N LEU A 128 -3.00 20.27 1.09
CA LEU A 128 -3.43 19.51 -0.08
C LEU A 128 -2.41 19.68 -1.21
N ILE A 129 -1.97 18.58 -1.83
CA ILE A 129 -0.90 18.55 -2.82
C ILE A 129 -1.42 17.87 -4.08
N ARG A 130 -1.51 18.62 -5.20
CA ARG A 130 -2.04 18.11 -6.46
C ARG A 130 -0.93 17.48 -7.30
N THR A 131 -1.06 16.19 -7.56
CA THR A 131 -0.16 15.41 -8.43
C THR A 131 -0.73 15.26 -9.84
N CYS A 132 0.13 15.19 -10.86
CA CYS A 132 -0.27 14.87 -12.24
C CYS A 132 -0.62 13.39 -12.42
N PHE A 133 -0.03 12.51 -11.60
CA PHE A 133 -0.26 11.07 -11.63
C PHE A 133 -1.28 10.64 -10.57
N PRO A 134 -2.01 9.53 -10.80
CA PRO A 134 -2.91 8.97 -9.80
C PRO A 134 -2.16 8.34 -8.64
N THR A 135 -2.79 8.32 -7.46
CA THR A 135 -2.20 7.80 -6.22
C THR A 135 -3.16 6.81 -5.53
N HIS A 136 -2.62 5.86 -4.75
CA HIS A 136 -3.41 4.93 -3.95
C HIS A 136 -2.70 4.48 -2.66
N HIS A 137 -1.70 3.59 -2.76
CA HIS A 137 -0.77 3.33 -1.64
C HIS A 137 0.42 4.28 -1.76
N LEU A 138 1.02 4.64 -0.63
CA LEU A 138 2.18 5.52 -0.56
C LEU A 138 3.24 4.92 0.36
N VAL A 139 4.52 5.22 0.07
CA VAL A 139 5.66 4.74 0.85
C VAL A 139 6.81 5.75 0.76
N PHE A 140 7.49 5.99 1.87
CA PHE A 140 8.70 6.82 1.92
C PHE A 140 9.94 5.99 1.63
N ALA A 141 10.82 6.50 0.76
CA ALA A 141 12.16 5.97 0.57
C ALA A 141 13.10 6.44 1.70
N GLU A 142 14.02 5.56 2.13
CA GLU A 142 15.15 5.90 3.01
C GLU A 142 16.27 6.58 2.18
N ASP A 143 15.96 7.70 1.51
CA ASP A 143 16.90 8.45 0.65
C ASP A 143 17.12 9.90 1.11
N ALA A 144 18.04 10.62 0.45
CA ALA A 144 18.40 11.99 0.82
C ALA A 144 17.26 13.03 0.65
N ASN A 145 16.21 12.68 -0.09
CA ASN A 145 15.08 13.56 -0.39
C ASN A 145 13.81 13.18 0.40
N ASN A 146 13.85 12.08 1.17
CA ASN A 146 12.69 11.39 1.71
C ASN A 146 11.62 11.22 0.63
N THR A 147 12.01 10.71 -0.53
CA THR A 147 11.13 10.60 -1.70
C THR A 147 9.88 9.79 -1.34
N LEU A 148 8.70 10.36 -1.59
CA LEU A 148 7.42 9.71 -1.38
C LEU A 148 6.95 9.09 -2.71
N TRP A 149 6.96 7.77 -2.80
CA TRP A 149 6.49 7.02 -3.97
C TRP A 149 5.04 6.61 -3.79
N THR A 150 4.29 6.56 -4.89
CA THR A 150 2.87 6.18 -4.86
C THR A 150 2.51 5.16 -5.92
N SER A 151 1.64 4.22 -5.55
CA SER A 151 0.95 3.34 -6.50
C SER A 151 -0.28 4.02 -7.10
N ALA A 152 -0.87 3.44 -8.16
CA ALA A 152 -2.07 4.00 -8.80
C ALA A 152 -3.40 3.33 -8.37
N GLY A 153 -3.33 2.14 -7.75
CA GLY A 153 -4.47 1.42 -7.19
C GLY A 153 -5.36 0.69 -8.21
N GLY A 154 -5.31 1.05 -9.49
CA GLY A 154 -6.03 0.38 -10.58
C GLY A 154 -5.15 0.21 -11.83
N PRO A 155 -5.47 -0.72 -12.74
CA PRO A 155 -4.54 -1.18 -13.79
C PRO A 155 -4.25 -0.16 -14.90
N GLN A 156 -4.92 1.00 -14.90
CA GLN A 156 -5.08 1.87 -16.07
C GLN A 156 -3.99 2.96 -16.22
N SER A 157 -3.07 3.11 -15.27
CA SER A 157 -2.18 4.27 -15.24
C SER A 157 -0.97 4.18 -16.18
N GLY A 158 -0.30 3.02 -16.30
CA GLY A 158 0.94 2.88 -17.08
C GLY A 158 2.16 3.66 -16.54
N VAL A 159 2.01 4.34 -15.40
CA VAL A 159 3.04 5.20 -14.80
C VAL A 159 3.17 4.96 -13.30
N ILE A 160 4.32 5.37 -12.76
CA ILE A 160 4.54 5.53 -11.34
C ILE A 160 5.02 6.96 -11.06
N GLY A 161 4.54 7.55 -9.97
CA GLY A 161 4.89 8.91 -9.58
C GLY A 161 5.50 9.01 -8.20
N TRP A 162 6.19 10.11 -7.97
CA TRP A 162 6.83 10.45 -6.70
C TRP A 162 6.73 11.94 -6.38
N LEU A 163 6.92 12.25 -5.10
CA LEU A 163 7.14 13.60 -4.60
C LEU A 163 8.52 13.65 -3.90
N ASN A 164 9.38 14.57 -4.32
CA ASN A 164 10.54 15.00 -3.56
C ASN A 164 10.06 15.80 -2.34
N ARG A 165 9.89 15.10 -1.21
CA ARG A 165 9.34 15.67 0.03
C ARG A 165 10.20 16.80 0.55
N LYS A 166 11.53 16.66 0.50
CA LYS A 166 12.46 17.72 0.92
C LYS A 166 12.28 19.02 0.13
N MET A 167 12.24 18.93 -1.20
CA MET A 167 12.00 20.10 -2.05
C MET A 167 10.63 20.73 -1.79
N PHE A 168 9.61 19.91 -1.55
CA PHE A 168 8.27 20.41 -1.24
C PHE A 168 8.25 21.18 0.08
N ASP A 169 8.90 20.66 1.13
CA ASP A 169 8.98 21.35 2.41
C ASP A 169 9.78 22.65 2.33
N GLU A 170 10.83 22.70 1.52
CA GLU A 170 11.68 23.89 1.35
C GLU A 170 10.99 25.00 0.55
N THR A 171 10.16 24.64 -0.43
CA THR A 171 9.64 25.59 -1.43
C THR A 171 8.13 25.79 -1.40
N GLY A 172 7.37 24.81 -0.90
CA GLY A 172 5.92 24.73 -1.06
C GLY A 172 5.46 24.50 -2.50
N ASP A 173 6.37 24.29 -3.45
CA ASP A 173 6.09 24.20 -4.88
C ASP A 173 5.78 22.74 -5.28
N GLU A 174 4.49 22.41 -5.38
CA GLU A 174 4.05 21.08 -5.78
C GLU A 174 4.43 20.72 -7.22
N VAL A 175 4.59 21.70 -8.12
CA VAL A 175 4.92 21.46 -9.52
C VAL A 175 6.38 21.03 -9.64
N LYS A 176 7.29 21.74 -8.98
CA LYS A 176 8.72 21.41 -9.02
C LYS A 176 9.07 20.16 -8.22
N SER A 177 8.28 19.85 -7.20
CA SER A 177 8.60 18.76 -6.27
C SER A 177 8.12 17.40 -6.73
N GLN A 178 7.34 17.31 -7.82
CA GLN A 178 6.77 16.04 -8.27
C GLN A 178 7.40 15.55 -9.57
N GLY A 179 7.32 14.24 -9.80
CA GLY A 179 7.70 13.64 -11.07
C GLY A 179 7.01 12.29 -11.27
N TRP A 180 6.99 11.84 -12.51
CA TRP A 180 6.50 10.50 -12.87
C TRP A 180 7.26 9.95 -14.07
N THR A 181 7.14 8.64 -14.27
CA THR A 181 7.70 7.94 -15.41
C THR A 181 6.79 6.81 -15.87
N ALA A 182 6.79 6.52 -17.17
CA ALA A 182 6.23 5.30 -17.71
C ALA A 182 7.00 4.07 -17.21
N LEU A 183 6.30 2.93 -17.15
CA LEU A 183 6.87 1.61 -16.93
C LEU A 183 7.29 1.02 -18.27
N VAL A 184 8.56 0.62 -18.42
CA VAL A 184 9.15 0.23 -19.71
C VAL A 184 10.10 -0.96 -19.52
N LEU A 185 9.92 -2.00 -20.35
CA LEU A 185 10.84 -3.13 -20.43
C LEU A 185 11.96 -2.82 -21.42
N ASP A 186 13.20 -2.96 -20.97
CA ASP A 186 14.40 -2.94 -21.80
C ASP A 186 14.36 -4.16 -22.73
N THR A 187 13.88 -3.94 -23.95
CA THR A 187 13.51 -5.01 -24.89
C THR A 187 14.73 -5.55 -25.61
N ASN A 188 15.75 -4.71 -25.83
CA ASN A 188 16.99 -5.10 -26.47
C ASN A 188 18.07 -5.58 -25.47
N GLY A 189 17.88 -5.35 -24.17
CA GLY A 189 18.73 -5.82 -23.08
C GLY A 189 19.99 -4.98 -22.85
N ASN A 190 20.07 -3.76 -23.38
CA ASN A 190 21.29 -2.94 -23.33
C ASN A 190 21.43 -2.09 -22.04
N GLY A 191 20.45 -2.17 -21.13
CA GLY A 191 20.44 -1.46 -19.86
C GLY A 191 20.12 0.03 -19.98
N ARG A 192 19.58 0.48 -21.11
CA ARG A 192 19.16 1.86 -21.36
C ARG A 192 17.72 1.86 -21.84
N ARG A 193 17.02 2.96 -21.55
CA ARG A 193 15.68 3.18 -22.08
C ARG A 193 15.81 3.76 -23.48
N ASP A 194 15.37 3.00 -24.48
CA ASP A 194 15.46 3.36 -25.89
C ASP A 194 14.08 3.57 -26.53
N GLU A 195 14.08 4.22 -27.68
CA GLU A 195 12.93 4.20 -28.57
C GLU A 195 12.71 2.77 -29.10
N GLY A 196 11.48 2.27 -28.98
CA GLY A 196 11.12 0.90 -29.35
C GLY A 196 11.10 -0.09 -28.18
N ASP A 197 11.54 0.32 -26.99
CA ASP A 197 11.32 -0.46 -25.78
C ASP A 197 9.83 -0.62 -25.46
N THR A 198 9.48 -1.76 -24.90
CA THR A 198 8.09 -2.17 -24.70
C THR A 198 7.47 -1.48 -23.49
N PRO A 199 6.44 -0.63 -23.67
CA PRO A 199 5.73 -0.03 -22.55
C PRO A 199 4.88 -1.07 -21.81
N ILE A 200 4.95 -1.07 -20.48
CA ILE A 200 4.08 -1.88 -19.64
C ILE A 200 2.78 -1.11 -19.40
N LYS A 201 1.68 -1.60 -19.95
CA LYS A 201 0.34 -1.07 -19.72
C LYS A 201 -0.30 -1.65 -18.46
N ALA A 202 0.33 -1.39 -17.33
CA ALA A 202 -0.17 -1.77 -16.02
C ALA A 202 0.14 -0.68 -15.00
N ALA A 203 -0.37 -0.83 -13.79
CA ALA A 203 -0.03 0.06 -12.70
C ALA A 203 0.13 -0.70 -11.40
N PHE A 204 0.92 -0.10 -10.52
CA PHE A 204 1.19 -0.65 -9.21
C PHE A 204 -0.09 -0.61 -8.38
N TYR A 205 -0.43 -1.74 -7.77
CA TYR A 205 -1.39 -1.83 -6.69
C TYR A 205 -0.68 -1.62 -5.35
N GLY A 206 0.14 -2.58 -4.90
CA GLY A 206 1.07 -2.36 -3.80
C GLY A 206 2.29 -1.55 -4.24
N VAL A 207 2.96 -0.90 -3.30
CA VAL A 207 4.23 -0.20 -3.54
C VAL A 207 5.13 -0.31 -2.31
N ALA A 208 6.42 -0.61 -2.53
CA ALA A 208 7.46 -0.54 -1.52
C ALA A 208 8.78 -0.09 -2.16
N VAL A 209 9.72 0.40 -1.35
CA VAL A 209 11.05 0.77 -1.80
C VAL A 209 12.06 -0.16 -1.14
N ASN A 210 12.94 -0.76 -1.92
CA ASN A 210 14.04 -1.54 -1.39
C ASN A 210 15.03 -0.59 -0.69
N PRO A 211 15.21 -0.69 0.64
CA PRO A 211 16.08 0.22 1.38
C PRO A 211 17.57 0.06 1.03
N ASN A 212 17.94 -1.02 0.34
CA ASN A 212 19.35 -1.31 0.02
C ASN A 212 19.83 -0.70 -1.30
N ASP A 213 18.94 -0.53 -2.28
CA ASP A 213 19.31 -0.07 -3.63
C ASP A 213 18.39 1.02 -4.19
N GLY A 214 17.35 1.43 -3.45
CA GLY A 214 16.42 2.48 -3.85
C GLY A 214 15.46 2.06 -4.97
N THR A 215 15.44 0.79 -5.38
CA THR A 215 14.47 0.33 -6.39
C THR A 215 13.05 0.25 -5.83
N VAL A 216 12.09 0.56 -6.68
CA VAL A 216 10.68 0.62 -6.33
C VAL A 216 10.00 -0.64 -6.82
N TRP A 217 9.29 -1.32 -5.92
CA TRP A 217 8.60 -2.57 -6.21
C TRP A 217 7.11 -2.39 -6.10
N GLY A 218 6.36 -3.09 -6.92
CA GLY A 218 4.91 -3.12 -6.82
C GLY A 218 4.30 -4.34 -7.45
N THR A 219 3.06 -4.61 -7.09
CA THR A 219 2.27 -5.69 -7.65
C THR A 219 1.33 -5.19 -8.72
N VAL A 220 1.02 -6.04 -9.69
CA VAL A 220 -0.02 -5.84 -10.67
C VAL A 220 -1.09 -6.91 -10.50
N LEU A 221 -2.32 -6.46 -10.27
CA LEU A 221 -3.49 -7.31 -10.08
C LEU A 221 -3.86 -8.06 -11.37
N GLY A 222 -4.71 -9.09 -11.22
CA GLY A 222 -5.27 -9.85 -12.33
C GLY A 222 -4.75 -11.28 -12.36
N PHE A 223 -5.15 -12.03 -13.38
CA PHE A 223 -4.69 -13.40 -13.60
C PHE A 223 -3.77 -13.44 -14.84
N PRO A 224 -2.53 -13.97 -14.74
CA PRO A 224 -1.88 -14.46 -13.51
C PRO A 224 -1.37 -13.33 -12.59
N GLY A 225 -1.28 -12.09 -13.09
CA GLY A 225 -0.68 -10.95 -12.38
C GLY A 225 0.84 -11.14 -12.16
N TYR A 226 1.51 -10.14 -11.57
CA TYR A 226 2.97 -10.15 -11.41
C TYR A 226 3.48 -9.13 -10.40
N VAL A 227 4.78 -9.19 -10.09
CA VAL A 227 5.52 -8.09 -9.44
C VAL A 227 6.37 -7.35 -10.48
N ILE A 228 6.44 -6.03 -10.37
CA ILE A 228 7.31 -5.15 -11.14
C ILE A 228 8.39 -4.61 -10.21
N ARG A 229 9.64 -4.64 -10.67
CA ARG A 229 10.73 -3.81 -10.14
C ARG A 229 10.93 -2.62 -11.08
N LEU A 230 10.99 -1.41 -10.54
CA LEU A 230 11.41 -0.20 -11.23
C LEU A 230 12.77 0.25 -10.67
N ASN A 231 13.75 0.37 -11.56
CA ASN A 231 14.97 1.11 -11.30
C ASN A 231 14.77 2.55 -11.78
N PRO A 232 14.74 3.56 -10.89
CA PRO A 232 14.55 4.96 -11.30
C PRO A 232 15.69 5.48 -12.18
N GLY A 233 16.93 4.99 -12.02
CA GLY A 233 18.10 5.59 -12.67
C GLY A 233 18.36 7.03 -12.20
N THR A 234 19.17 7.77 -12.96
CA THR A 234 19.65 9.11 -12.56
C THR A 234 18.70 10.25 -12.96
N ASN A 235 17.87 10.04 -13.98
CA ASN A 235 16.83 10.98 -14.42
C ASN A 235 15.54 10.18 -14.69
N PRO A 236 14.77 9.84 -13.64
CA PRO A 236 13.71 8.84 -13.73
C PRO A 236 12.71 9.00 -14.88
N PRO A 237 12.25 10.22 -15.25
CA PRO A 237 11.39 10.39 -16.41
C PRO A 237 11.94 9.77 -17.71
N ALA A 238 13.27 9.83 -17.91
CA ALA A 238 13.95 9.43 -19.14
C ALA A 238 14.75 8.13 -19.03
N THR A 239 15.17 7.75 -17.82
CA THR A 239 16.12 6.63 -17.62
C THR A 239 15.52 5.42 -16.91
N ALA A 240 14.30 5.54 -16.36
CA ALA A 240 13.74 4.44 -15.58
C ALA A 240 13.48 3.21 -16.45
N LEU A 241 13.88 2.05 -15.94
CA LEU A 241 13.66 0.74 -16.55
C LEU A 241 12.95 -0.17 -15.56
N THR A 242 12.19 -1.11 -16.10
CA THR A 242 11.43 -2.06 -15.30
C THR A 242 11.75 -3.50 -15.64
N GLU A 243 11.56 -4.36 -14.65
CA GLU A 243 11.62 -5.81 -14.76
C GLU A 243 10.28 -6.38 -14.26
N VAL A 244 9.80 -7.44 -14.90
CA VAL A 244 8.51 -8.08 -14.58
C VAL A 244 8.74 -9.52 -14.20
N PHE A 245 8.10 -9.97 -13.12
CA PHE A 245 8.19 -11.34 -12.64
C PHE A 245 6.80 -11.89 -12.34
N GLU A 246 6.41 -12.91 -13.09
CA GLU A 246 5.16 -13.64 -12.88
C GLU A 246 5.38 -14.78 -11.88
N PRO A 247 4.48 -14.97 -10.89
CA PRO A 247 4.55 -16.14 -10.02
C PRO A 247 4.31 -17.42 -10.83
N PRO A 248 5.10 -18.49 -10.64
CA PRO A 248 4.85 -19.75 -11.30
C PRO A 248 3.58 -20.40 -10.74
N LEU A 249 2.86 -21.14 -11.58
CA LEU A 249 1.75 -21.98 -11.12
C LEU A 249 2.24 -22.95 -10.02
N PRO A 250 1.41 -23.23 -8.99
CA PRO A 250 0.01 -22.83 -8.83
C PRO A 250 -0.20 -21.40 -8.27
N GLY A 251 0.85 -20.58 -8.15
CA GLY A 251 0.76 -19.17 -7.76
C GLY A 251 0.07 -18.28 -8.80
N TYR A 252 -0.87 -17.43 -8.38
CA TYR A 252 -1.43 -16.37 -9.22
C TYR A 252 -2.16 -15.29 -8.41
N GLY A 253 -2.38 -14.14 -9.03
CA GLY A 253 -3.19 -13.04 -8.51
C GLY A 253 -2.59 -12.36 -7.28
N PRO A 254 -1.39 -11.77 -7.38
CA PRO A 254 -0.82 -10.98 -6.31
C PRO A 254 -1.71 -9.77 -5.98
N ARG A 255 -1.68 -9.37 -4.71
CA ARG A 255 -2.46 -8.22 -4.22
C ARG A 255 -1.56 -7.22 -3.53
N GLY A 256 -1.77 -6.91 -2.25
CA GLY A 256 -0.94 -5.96 -1.54
C GLY A 256 0.41 -6.54 -1.11
N MET A 257 1.50 -5.79 -1.25
CA MET A 257 2.84 -6.29 -1.00
C MET A 257 3.69 -5.37 -0.12
N ASP A 258 4.69 -5.94 0.51
CA ASP A 258 5.77 -5.20 1.18
C ASP A 258 7.11 -5.90 0.96
N ILE A 259 8.21 -5.20 1.28
CA ILE A 259 9.58 -5.68 1.07
C ILE A 259 10.30 -5.80 2.41
N ASP A 260 11.09 -6.85 2.57
CA ASP A 260 11.97 -6.97 3.74
C ASP A 260 13.29 -6.20 3.57
N ARG A 261 14.05 -6.07 4.66
CA ARG A 261 15.36 -5.39 4.59
C ARG A 261 16.43 -6.21 3.86
N GLY A 262 16.15 -7.45 3.46
CA GLY A 262 16.97 -8.24 2.56
C GLY A 262 16.68 -7.97 1.07
N GLY A 263 15.65 -7.18 0.76
CA GLY A 263 15.20 -6.91 -0.60
C GLY A 263 14.30 -8.01 -1.20
N VAL A 264 13.70 -8.86 -0.37
CA VAL A 264 12.74 -9.89 -0.80
C VAL A 264 11.32 -9.31 -0.74
N VAL A 265 10.59 -9.47 -1.84
CA VAL A 265 9.19 -9.04 -1.94
C VAL A 265 8.28 -10.10 -1.36
N TRP A 266 7.29 -9.68 -0.58
CA TRP A 266 6.28 -10.55 0.02
C TRP A 266 4.87 -10.10 -0.39
N THR A 267 4.05 -11.02 -0.87
CA THR A 267 2.68 -10.73 -1.32
C THR A 267 1.76 -11.93 -1.06
N PRO A 268 0.49 -11.72 -0.66
CA PRO A 268 -0.50 -12.76 -0.73
C PRO A 268 -0.90 -12.95 -2.20
N LEU A 269 -1.25 -14.19 -2.54
CA LEU A 269 -1.73 -14.60 -3.85
C LEU A 269 -3.19 -15.05 -3.74
N SER A 270 -3.97 -14.78 -4.79
CA SER A 270 -5.36 -15.24 -4.92
C SER A 270 -5.47 -16.77 -4.97
N SER A 271 -4.38 -17.46 -5.30
CA SER A 271 -4.28 -18.92 -5.19
C SER A 271 -4.16 -19.46 -3.76
N GLY A 272 -4.28 -18.60 -2.74
CA GLY A 272 -4.27 -19.03 -1.33
C GLY A 272 -2.88 -19.28 -0.76
N HIS A 273 -1.87 -18.58 -1.26
CA HIS A 273 -0.49 -18.64 -0.77
C HIS A 273 0.01 -17.27 -0.31
N MET A 274 0.87 -17.25 0.70
CA MET A 274 1.89 -16.20 0.81
C MET A 274 3.00 -16.53 -0.18
N ALA A 275 3.48 -15.56 -0.94
CA ALA A 275 4.62 -15.72 -1.83
C ALA A 275 5.76 -14.79 -1.44
N SER A 276 6.98 -15.32 -1.49
CA SER A 276 8.20 -14.52 -1.50
C SER A 276 8.82 -14.50 -2.90
N PHE A 277 9.36 -13.37 -3.32
CA PHE A 277 10.19 -13.24 -4.52
C PHE A 277 11.56 -12.65 -4.18
N ASP A 278 12.62 -13.42 -4.43
CA ASP A 278 14.01 -13.03 -4.24
C ASP A 278 14.75 -12.94 -5.59
N ARG A 279 14.89 -11.72 -6.09
CA ARG A 279 15.57 -11.43 -7.37
C ARG A 279 16.99 -11.98 -7.44
N ARG A 280 17.69 -12.14 -6.31
CA ARG A 280 19.09 -12.62 -6.27
C ARG A 280 19.21 -14.09 -6.67
N LYS A 281 18.10 -14.84 -6.65
CA LYS A 281 18.07 -16.25 -7.05
C LYS A 281 17.93 -16.42 -8.56
N CYS A 282 17.56 -15.37 -9.30
CA CYS A 282 17.41 -15.42 -10.75
C CYS A 282 18.73 -15.76 -11.44
N LYS A 283 18.69 -16.75 -12.33
CA LYS A 283 19.82 -17.30 -13.09
C LYS A 283 19.82 -16.81 -14.53
N GLY A 284 18.66 -16.50 -15.08
CA GLY A 284 18.49 -15.98 -16.42
C GLY A 284 18.75 -14.48 -16.54
N PRO A 285 18.79 -13.93 -17.77
CA PRO A 285 18.83 -12.50 -17.99
C PRO A 285 17.57 -11.84 -17.42
N LEU A 286 17.73 -10.64 -16.84
CA LEU A 286 16.65 -9.88 -16.18
C LEU A 286 16.07 -8.78 -17.07
N ASN A 287 16.61 -8.65 -18.29
CA ASN A 287 16.18 -7.77 -19.35
C ASN A 287 16.36 -8.45 -20.72
N GLY A 288 15.90 -7.81 -21.77
CA GLY A 288 15.96 -8.32 -23.14
C GLY A 288 14.73 -9.13 -23.55
N PRO A 289 14.74 -9.72 -24.75
CA PRO A 289 13.54 -10.20 -25.43
C PRO A 289 12.84 -11.38 -24.74
N ASN A 290 13.54 -12.11 -23.88
CA ASN A 290 13.01 -13.25 -23.13
C ASN A 290 12.70 -12.93 -21.66
N ALA A 291 13.01 -11.73 -21.18
CA ALA A 291 12.81 -11.33 -19.78
C ALA A 291 11.43 -10.67 -19.58
N THR A 292 10.37 -11.36 -19.97
CA THR A 292 9.02 -10.80 -20.13
C THR A 292 8.03 -11.24 -19.05
N GLY A 293 8.51 -11.82 -17.94
CA GLY A 293 7.67 -12.28 -16.82
C GLY A 293 8.07 -13.63 -16.23
N THR A 294 8.08 -14.69 -17.06
CA THR A 294 8.21 -16.09 -16.59
C THR A 294 9.64 -16.59 -16.45
N HIS A 295 10.63 -15.74 -16.72
CA HIS A 295 12.04 -16.10 -16.87
C HIS A 295 12.82 -16.33 -15.56
N CYS A 296 12.23 -16.04 -14.39
CA CYS A 296 12.83 -16.28 -13.08
C CYS A 296 11.88 -17.04 -12.14
N PRO A 297 11.50 -18.29 -12.45
CA PRO A 297 10.68 -19.10 -11.55
C PRO A 297 11.41 -19.41 -10.23
N GLU A 298 12.73 -19.52 -10.24
CA GLU A 298 13.57 -19.83 -9.07
C GLU A 298 13.64 -18.71 -8.03
N GLY A 299 13.22 -17.49 -8.40
CA GLY A 299 13.06 -16.38 -7.46
C GLY A 299 11.89 -16.59 -6.50
N TRP A 300 10.91 -17.41 -6.88
CA TRP A 300 9.66 -17.57 -6.15
C TRP A 300 9.71 -18.68 -5.11
N THR A 301 9.00 -18.47 -4.00
CA THR A 301 8.65 -19.54 -3.05
C THR A 301 7.23 -19.31 -2.58
N LEU A 302 6.41 -20.38 -2.58
CA LEU A 302 4.99 -20.34 -2.25
C LEU A 302 4.74 -21.07 -0.93
N TYR A 303 4.04 -20.41 -0.01
CA TYR A 303 3.65 -20.93 1.29
C TYR A 303 2.12 -20.97 1.36
N PRO A 304 1.48 -22.15 1.29
CA PRO A 304 0.03 -22.26 1.40
C PRO A 304 -0.46 -21.67 2.72
N PHE A 305 -1.42 -20.74 2.67
CA PHE A 305 -2.01 -20.20 3.90
C PHE A 305 -2.70 -21.31 4.70
N PRO A 306 -2.78 -21.19 6.05
CA PRO A 306 -3.52 -22.14 6.85
C PRO A 306 -5.02 -22.02 6.57
N GLY A 307 -5.70 -23.16 6.53
CA GLY A 307 -7.14 -23.24 6.30
C GLY A 307 -7.51 -24.27 5.25
N PRO A 308 -8.83 -24.48 5.04
CA PRO A 308 -9.32 -25.41 4.03
C PRO A 308 -9.09 -24.87 2.62
N GLN A 309 -9.15 -25.78 1.65
CA GLN A 309 -9.24 -25.45 0.23
C GLN A 309 -10.69 -25.59 -0.25
N LEU A 310 -11.03 -24.94 -1.37
CA LEU A 310 -12.31 -25.15 -2.06
C LEU A 310 -12.48 -26.61 -2.49
N ALA A 311 -13.72 -27.10 -2.45
CA ALA A 311 -14.03 -28.47 -2.82
C ALA A 311 -13.58 -28.78 -4.27
N ASN A 312 -12.97 -29.95 -4.45
CA ASN A 312 -12.48 -30.48 -5.74
C ASN A 312 -11.30 -29.74 -6.39
N VAL A 313 -10.66 -28.79 -5.70
CA VAL A 313 -9.37 -28.21 -6.14
C VAL A 313 -8.24 -29.15 -5.72
N ALA A 314 -7.40 -29.56 -6.68
CA ALA A 314 -6.30 -30.50 -6.45
C ALA A 314 -4.95 -29.79 -6.19
N GLU A 315 -4.81 -28.54 -6.65
CA GLU A 315 -3.64 -27.71 -6.43
C GLU A 315 -3.49 -27.32 -4.96
N THR A 316 -2.23 -27.09 -4.55
CA THR A 316 -1.93 -26.56 -3.21
C THR A 316 -2.50 -25.15 -3.04
N GLY A 317 -2.72 -24.74 -1.79
CA GLY A 317 -3.25 -23.43 -1.45
C GLY A 317 -4.34 -23.54 -0.40
N SER A 318 -5.13 -22.48 -0.27
CA SER A 318 -6.31 -22.44 0.59
C SER A 318 -7.36 -21.49 0.03
N ALA A 319 -8.57 -21.54 0.60
CA ALA A 319 -9.63 -20.57 0.34
C ALA A 319 -9.45 -19.24 1.11
N GLU A 320 -8.26 -18.95 1.63
CA GLU A 320 -7.97 -17.69 2.33
C GLU A 320 -8.12 -16.48 1.39
N ALA A 321 -8.66 -15.37 1.93
CA ALA A 321 -8.89 -14.13 1.23
C ALA A 321 -8.00 -13.00 1.79
N SER A 322 -6.68 -13.13 1.61
CA SER A 322 -5.73 -12.14 2.12
C SER A 322 -5.68 -10.86 1.28
N TYR A 323 -5.63 -9.69 1.93
CA TYR A 323 -5.70 -8.40 1.24
C TYR A 323 -4.31 -7.80 0.93
N TYR A 324 -3.44 -7.79 1.94
CA TYR A 324 -2.12 -7.17 1.93
C TYR A 324 -1.14 -7.96 2.81
N THR A 325 0.15 -7.93 2.46
CA THR A 325 1.25 -8.37 3.33
C THR A 325 2.09 -7.18 3.77
N TRP A 326 2.34 -7.05 5.07
CA TRP A 326 3.26 -6.09 5.67
C TRP A 326 4.44 -6.84 6.29
N VAL A 327 5.66 -6.30 6.24
CA VAL A 327 6.84 -6.93 6.81
C VAL A 327 7.28 -6.21 8.10
N ASP A 328 7.39 -6.97 9.21
CA ASP A 328 7.97 -6.47 10.45
C ASP A 328 9.50 -6.38 10.36
N GLN A 329 10.00 -5.38 9.63
CA GLN A 329 11.43 -5.16 9.40
C GLN A 329 12.27 -4.94 10.69
N PHE A 330 11.61 -4.61 11.80
CA PHE A 330 12.27 -4.10 13.01
C PHE A 330 11.94 -4.88 14.28
N ASP A 331 11.28 -6.04 14.17
CA ASP A 331 10.85 -6.82 15.34
C ASP A 331 10.00 -6.00 16.32
N THR A 332 9.04 -5.26 15.75
CA THR A 332 8.09 -4.44 16.49
C THR A 332 7.05 -5.25 17.24
N PHE A 333 6.79 -6.50 16.83
CA PHE A 333 5.87 -7.40 17.50
C PHE A 333 6.54 -8.35 18.49
N GLY A 334 7.77 -8.81 18.21
CA GLY A 334 8.49 -9.79 19.03
C GLY A 334 8.66 -11.18 18.39
N LEU A 335 8.32 -11.36 17.11
CA LEU A 335 8.53 -12.62 16.37
C LEU A 335 9.86 -12.67 15.62
N GLY A 336 10.67 -11.62 15.68
CA GLY A 336 11.90 -11.47 14.92
C GLY A 336 11.83 -10.36 13.87
N ARG A 337 12.97 -10.07 13.26
CA ARG A 337 13.09 -9.09 12.18
C ARG A 337 12.70 -9.73 10.86
N ASP A 338 12.19 -8.89 9.96
CA ASP A 338 11.85 -9.25 8.58
C ASP A 338 10.80 -10.37 8.50
N VAL A 339 9.86 -10.39 9.45
CA VAL A 339 8.74 -11.34 9.48
C VAL A 339 7.59 -10.81 8.63
N PRO A 340 7.22 -11.47 7.51
CA PRO A 340 6.07 -11.07 6.71
C PRO A 340 4.76 -11.51 7.39
N ILE A 341 3.77 -10.63 7.40
CA ILE A 341 2.48 -10.82 8.04
C ILE A 341 1.36 -10.49 7.05
N ALA A 342 0.58 -11.50 6.66
CA ALA A 342 -0.60 -11.31 5.82
C ALA A 342 -1.83 -10.92 6.65
N THR A 343 -2.68 -10.11 6.04
CA THR A 343 -4.02 -9.77 6.53
C THR A 343 -5.01 -10.87 6.15
N GLY A 344 -5.16 -11.89 7.00
CA GLY A 344 -5.99 -13.08 6.76
C GLY A 344 -7.47 -12.84 7.06
N ASN A 345 -8.21 -12.29 6.09
CA ASN A 345 -9.61 -11.91 6.30
C ASN A 345 -10.55 -13.10 6.47
N ALA A 346 -10.28 -14.24 5.82
CA ALA A 346 -11.13 -15.43 5.98
C ALA A 346 -10.80 -16.19 7.28
N ASN A 347 -9.56 -16.08 7.76
CA ASN A 347 -9.13 -16.57 9.07
C ASN A 347 -9.49 -15.64 10.25
N GLU A 348 -9.97 -14.42 9.98
CA GLU A 348 -10.16 -13.36 10.98
C GLU A 348 -8.89 -13.10 11.81
N SER A 349 -7.76 -13.00 11.14
CA SER A 349 -6.47 -12.96 11.82
C SER A 349 -5.36 -12.23 11.08
N LEU A 350 -4.23 -12.09 11.76
CA LEU A 350 -2.94 -11.78 11.16
C LEU A 350 -2.13 -13.07 11.04
N LEU A 351 -1.61 -13.33 9.84
CA LEU A 351 -0.91 -14.56 9.49
C LEU A 351 0.59 -14.28 9.34
N ALA A 352 1.34 -14.40 10.42
CA ALA A 352 2.78 -14.18 10.42
C ALA A 352 3.52 -15.46 9.98
N LEU A 353 4.41 -15.37 8.99
CA LEU A 353 5.22 -16.51 8.55
C LEU A 353 6.59 -16.46 9.23
N VAL A 354 6.82 -17.35 10.18
CA VAL A 354 8.05 -17.43 10.97
C VAL A 354 8.76 -18.74 10.63
N ASN A 355 9.97 -18.66 10.08
CA ASN A 355 10.76 -19.83 9.68
C ASN A 355 9.96 -20.84 8.82
N GLY A 356 9.17 -20.33 7.87
CA GLY A 356 8.34 -21.14 6.98
C GLY A 356 7.06 -21.71 7.59
N THR A 357 6.74 -21.38 8.85
CA THR A 357 5.52 -21.82 9.55
C THR A 357 4.64 -20.63 9.93
N PHE A 358 3.33 -20.77 9.75
CA PHE A 358 2.39 -19.70 10.10
C PHE A 358 2.07 -19.67 11.60
N VAL A 359 2.19 -18.48 12.18
CA VAL A 359 1.65 -18.11 13.50
C VAL A 359 0.38 -17.29 13.27
N ASN A 360 -0.74 -17.78 13.78
CA ASN A 360 -2.07 -17.21 13.54
C ASN A 360 -2.50 -16.33 14.72
N LEU A 361 -2.54 -15.00 14.54
CA LEU A 361 -2.92 -14.03 15.56
C LEU A 361 -4.40 -13.67 15.41
N ARG A 362 -5.25 -14.43 16.10
CA ARG A 362 -6.71 -14.33 15.94
C ARG A 362 -7.35 -13.31 16.88
N VAL A 363 -8.35 -12.59 16.37
CA VAL A 363 -9.24 -11.76 17.20
C VAL A 363 -10.46 -12.60 17.61
N PRO A 364 -10.86 -12.62 18.89
CA PRO A 364 -11.97 -13.45 19.35
C PRO A 364 -13.33 -13.04 18.74
N TYR A 365 -14.15 -14.05 18.43
CA TYR A 365 -15.59 -13.87 18.20
C TYR A 365 -16.25 -13.26 19.46
N PRO A 366 -17.24 -12.36 19.35
CA PRO A 366 -17.95 -11.89 18.14
C PRO A 366 -17.39 -10.60 17.54
N LEU A 367 -16.14 -10.23 17.84
CA LEU A 367 -15.64 -8.92 17.43
C LEU A 367 -15.52 -8.76 15.91
N GLY A 368 -15.26 -9.88 15.20
CA GLY A 368 -14.94 -9.92 13.77
C GLY A 368 -13.60 -9.23 13.48
N PHE A 369 -12.90 -9.69 12.44
CA PHE A 369 -11.63 -9.08 12.06
C PHE A 369 -11.34 -9.18 10.57
N TYR A 370 -11.66 -8.09 9.87
CA TYR A 370 -11.40 -7.90 8.45
C TYR A 370 -10.46 -6.72 8.30
N THR A 371 -9.17 -6.96 8.15
CA THR A 371 -8.15 -5.91 8.09
C THR A 371 -7.57 -5.78 6.69
N LYS A 372 -7.22 -4.55 6.32
CA LYS A 372 -6.54 -4.25 5.06
C LYS A 372 -5.09 -3.82 5.26
N TRP A 373 -4.69 -3.49 6.49
CA TRP A 373 -3.34 -3.03 6.82
C TRP A 373 -3.05 -3.20 8.31
N MET A 374 -1.77 -3.09 8.67
CA MET A 374 -1.32 -2.97 10.04
C MET A 374 -0.04 -2.15 10.11
N ASP A 375 0.28 -1.65 11.29
CA ASP A 375 1.60 -1.10 11.58
C ASP A 375 2.13 -1.63 12.91
N GLY A 376 3.45 -1.76 12.97
CA GLY A 376 4.18 -2.09 14.18
C GLY A 376 4.74 -0.85 14.88
N ARG A 377 4.75 -0.87 16.22
CA ARG A 377 5.24 0.24 17.03
C ARG A 377 6.06 -0.23 18.22
N ILE A 378 7.13 0.51 18.52
CA ILE A 378 7.92 0.36 19.74
C ILE A 378 7.68 1.61 20.60
N ASP A 379 6.80 1.47 21.58
CA ASP A 379 6.43 2.52 22.54
C ASP A 379 7.49 2.72 23.62
N ASP A 380 8.15 1.65 24.08
CA ASP A 380 9.25 1.72 25.03
C ASP A 380 10.26 0.59 24.76
N PRO A 381 11.47 0.89 24.24
CA PRO A 381 12.47 -0.14 23.96
C PRO A 381 13.01 -0.82 25.23
N SER A 382 12.84 -0.23 26.41
CA SER A 382 13.28 -0.79 27.70
C SER A 382 12.23 -1.66 28.40
N ALA A 383 10.96 -1.58 27.97
CA ALA A 383 9.86 -2.34 28.58
C ALA A 383 9.68 -3.77 28.04
N GLY A 384 10.64 -4.27 27.25
CA GLY A 384 10.57 -5.59 26.63
C GLY A 384 9.32 -5.75 25.76
N TRP A 385 8.58 -6.85 25.93
CA TRP A 385 7.38 -7.14 25.15
C TRP A 385 6.24 -6.13 25.35
N LYS A 386 6.17 -5.44 26.50
CA LYS A 386 5.12 -4.46 26.80
C LYS A 386 5.25 -3.20 25.97
N GLY A 387 6.48 -2.82 25.65
CA GLY A 387 6.78 -1.67 24.80
C GLY A 387 6.63 -1.96 23.31
N LYS A 388 6.27 -3.19 22.94
CA LYS A 388 6.08 -3.65 21.56
C LYS A 388 4.60 -3.90 21.27
N GLY A 389 4.21 -3.79 20.00
CA GLY A 389 2.87 -4.16 19.57
C GLY A 389 2.58 -3.88 18.11
N LEU A 390 1.59 -4.60 17.59
CA LEU A 390 0.98 -4.32 16.30
C LEU A 390 -0.36 -3.63 16.51
N TRP A 391 -0.69 -2.73 15.60
CA TRP A 391 -1.98 -2.06 15.53
C TRP A 391 -2.61 -2.33 14.18
N ALA A 392 -3.86 -2.77 14.19
CA ALA A 392 -4.63 -3.02 12.98
C ALA A 392 -6.04 -2.48 13.15
N THR A 393 -6.72 -2.23 12.04
CA THR A 393 -8.13 -1.80 12.05
C THR A 393 -9.02 -2.91 11.51
N VAL A 394 -10.28 -2.90 11.94
CA VAL A 394 -11.34 -3.61 11.20
C VAL A 394 -11.74 -2.74 10.01
N SER A 395 -11.05 -2.91 8.89
CA SER A 395 -11.09 -2.07 7.69
C SER A 395 -12.13 -2.50 6.64
N THR A 396 -13.18 -3.22 7.04
CA THR A 396 -14.31 -3.53 6.13
C THR A 396 -15.06 -2.24 5.75
N ARG A 397 -15.50 -2.15 4.49
CA ARG A 397 -16.34 -1.04 4.03
C ARG A 397 -17.78 -1.13 4.56
N ALA A 398 -18.20 -2.32 5.00
CA ALA A 398 -19.54 -2.59 5.48
C ALA A 398 -19.50 -3.16 6.92
N PRO A 399 -19.09 -2.36 7.92
CA PRO A 399 -19.01 -2.84 9.30
C PRO A 399 -20.36 -3.31 9.86
N PHE A 400 -21.45 -2.80 9.30
CA PHE A 400 -22.82 -3.18 9.59
C PHE A 400 -23.23 -4.59 9.08
N HIS A 401 -22.40 -5.25 8.25
CA HIS A 401 -22.58 -6.67 7.91
C HIS A 401 -22.02 -7.62 8.97
N MET A 402 -21.32 -7.09 9.98
CA MET A 402 -20.89 -7.87 11.14
C MET A 402 -22.02 -7.98 12.18
N GLU A 403 -21.80 -8.78 13.22
CA GLU A 403 -22.78 -9.10 14.27
C GLU A 403 -23.45 -7.87 14.93
N GLY A 404 -22.80 -6.71 14.93
CA GLY A 404 -23.38 -5.49 15.52
C GLY A 404 -24.46 -4.80 14.67
N GLY A 405 -24.62 -5.15 13.39
CA GLY A 405 -25.66 -4.60 12.52
C GLY A 405 -25.57 -3.08 12.26
N LYS A 406 -26.72 -2.47 11.94
CA LYS A 406 -26.86 -1.03 11.61
C LYS A 406 -26.26 -0.16 12.72
N GLY A 407 -25.39 0.78 12.34
CA GLY A 407 -24.70 1.68 13.28
C GLY A 407 -23.34 1.18 13.79
N THR A 408 -22.96 -0.07 13.48
CA THR A 408 -21.62 -0.58 13.81
C THR A 408 -20.53 0.22 13.10
N THR A 409 -19.54 0.67 13.87
CA THR A 409 -18.36 1.38 13.36
C THR A 409 -17.13 0.46 13.29
N SER A 410 -16.08 0.94 12.63
CA SER A 410 -14.77 0.27 12.66
C SER A 410 -14.19 0.23 14.09
N LYS A 411 -13.21 -0.66 14.30
CA LYS A 411 -12.50 -0.89 15.56
C LYS A 411 -11.00 -0.84 15.31
N VAL A 412 -10.23 -0.48 16.33
CA VAL A 412 -8.76 -0.62 16.36
C VAL A 412 -8.41 -1.77 17.31
N VAL A 413 -7.52 -2.66 16.87
CA VAL A 413 -7.05 -3.81 17.65
C VAL A 413 -5.56 -3.65 17.88
N LYS A 414 -5.13 -3.80 19.15
CA LYS A 414 -3.73 -3.91 19.54
C LYS A 414 -3.38 -5.37 19.80
N PHE A 415 -2.33 -5.86 19.16
CA PHE A 415 -1.74 -7.16 19.46
C PHE A 415 -0.45 -6.95 20.27
N GLN A 416 -0.29 -7.72 21.34
CA GLN A 416 0.96 -7.79 22.11
C GLN A 416 1.31 -9.26 22.33
N LEU A 417 2.57 -9.61 22.05
CA LEU A 417 3.08 -10.95 22.22
C LEU A 417 3.80 -11.07 23.56
N ARG A 418 3.27 -11.86 24.48
CA ARG A 418 3.97 -12.17 25.73
C ARG A 418 5.04 -13.25 25.48
N PRO A 419 6.18 -13.21 26.18
CA PRO A 419 7.19 -14.27 26.11
C PRO A 419 6.68 -15.59 26.69
N ASP A 420 5.78 -15.51 27.67
CA ASP A 420 5.09 -16.66 28.27
C ASP A 420 3.70 -16.25 28.82
N PRO A 421 2.80 -17.20 29.09
CA PRO A 421 1.44 -16.90 29.56
C PRO A 421 1.36 -16.16 30.91
N LEU A 422 2.38 -16.28 31.76
CA LEU A 422 2.43 -15.71 33.11
C LEU A 422 3.15 -14.35 33.17
N ALA A 423 3.79 -13.90 32.08
CA ALA A 423 4.45 -12.61 32.00
C ALA A 423 3.48 -11.48 32.37
N ARG A 424 3.87 -10.66 33.36
CA ARG A 424 3.07 -9.56 33.92
C ARG A 424 3.55 -8.21 33.49
#